data_AF-A0A662XUW5-F1
#
_entry.id   AF-A0A662XUW5-F1
#
_cell.length_a   1.000
_cell.length_b   1.000
_cell.length_c   1.000
_cell.angle_alpha   90.00
_cell.angle_beta   90.00
_cell.angle_gamma   90.00
#
_symmetry.space_group_name_H-M   'P 1'
#
loop_
_entity.id
_entity.type
_entity.pdbx_description
1 polymer ?
#
loop_
_entity_poly.entity_id
_entity_poly.type
_entity_poly.pdbx_seq_one_letter_code
_entity_poly.pdbx_strand_id
1 'polypeptide(L)'
;MDVQTMQQQVEELEEQYDELLATQQQTLMFARRTPSPLEERYAAGNDELTLLRQQIATRKQKLAEFDGFASSLEVYLTDFESPSSLTTASLASGAAAKSSLLIAPSLPGPAPAQRHPRLTERECQEMIKACYHEIFDRRFRGRCLSSGMRMLGWDDQMFLDGTTLQFSMTKRLTDLSADTLMQKTWDIVTTERHMRTIQYSTLGIKVLHKINEDTLVLQRCV
;
A
#
# COMPACT_ATOMS: atom_id res chain seq x y z
N MET A 1 27.30 -43.21 31.00
CA MET A 1 26.82 -43.02 29.61
C MET A 1 27.44 -41.72 29.15
N ASP A 2 28.45 -41.82 28.30
CA ASP A 2 29.31 -40.69 27.94
C ASP A 2 28.62 -39.88 26.84
N VAL A 3 28.55 -38.55 26.98
CA VAL A 3 27.84 -37.69 26.02
C VAL A 3 28.42 -37.82 24.61
N GLN A 4 29.72 -38.12 24.52
CA GLN A 4 30.41 -38.37 23.26
C GLN A 4 29.92 -39.64 22.56
N THR A 5 29.59 -40.69 23.32
CA THR A 5 29.07 -41.94 22.74
C THR A 5 27.66 -41.78 22.17
N MET A 6 26.84 -40.90 22.76
CA MET A 6 25.51 -40.58 22.21
C MET A 6 25.58 -39.68 20.98
N GLN A 7 26.53 -38.74 20.94
CA GLN A 7 26.74 -37.89 19.76
C GLN A 7 27.16 -38.71 18.54
N GLN A 8 28.07 -39.67 18.73
CA GLN A 8 28.52 -40.55 17.65
C GLN A 8 27.40 -41.46 17.11
N GLN A 9 26.50 -41.91 18.00
CA GLN A 9 25.32 -42.68 17.60
C GLN A 9 24.28 -41.84 16.85
N VAL A 10 24.12 -40.57 17.20
CA VAL A 10 23.21 -39.67 16.47
C VAL A 10 23.75 -39.38 15.08
N GLU A 11 25.06 -39.14 14.95
CA GLU A 11 25.71 -38.89 13.66
C GLU A 11 25.59 -40.12 12.73
N GLU A 12 25.78 -41.33 13.26
CA GLU A 12 25.60 -42.57 12.51
C GLU A 12 24.14 -42.80 12.08
N LEU A 13 23.17 -42.41 12.92
CA LEU A 13 21.75 -42.50 12.59
C LEU A 13 21.30 -41.45 11.57
N GLU A 14 21.88 -40.25 11.61
CA GLU A 14 21.65 -39.19 10.63
C GLU A 14 22.18 -39.61 9.26
N GLU A 15 23.36 -40.20 9.19
CA GLU A 15 23.95 -40.70 7.94
C GLU A 15 23.11 -41.84 7.33
N GLN A 16 22.63 -42.77 8.16
CA GLN A 16 21.70 -43.83 7.74
C GLN A 16 20.35 -43.30 7.26
N TYR A 17 19.85 -42.22 7.87
CA TYR A 17 18.61 -41.57 7.46
C TYR A 17 18.76 -40.90 6.09
N ASP A 18 19.87 -40.22 5.85
CA ASP A 18 20.15 -39.54 4.59
C ASP A 18 20.31 -40.52 3.43
N GLU A 19 20.96 -41.67 3.64
CA GLU A 19 21.03 -42.74 2.65
C GLU A 19 19.65 -43.33 2.30
N LEU A 20 18.79 -43.51 3.31
CA LEU A 20 17.41 -43.99 3.11
C LEU A 20 16.58 -42.98 2.32
N LEU A 21 16.74 -41.69 2.62
CA LEU A 21 16.05 -40.62 1.92
C LEU A 21 16.50 -40.54 0.45
N ALA A 22 17.81 -40.66 0.19
CA ALA A 22 18.38 -40.69 -1.15
C ALA A 22 17.90 -41.91 -1.95
N THR A 23 17.86 -43.08 -1.31
CA THR A 23 17.37 -44.33 -1.92
C THR A 23 15.87 -44.26 -2.21
N GLN A 24 15.08 -43.66 -1.32
CA GLN A 24 13.65 -43.43 -1.53
C GLN A 24 13.40 -42.43 -2.67
N GLN A 25 14.17 -41.34 -2.73
CA GLN A 25 14.09 -40.38 -3.82
C GLN A 25 14.50 -41.00 -5.16
N GLN A 26 15.56 -41.81 -5.21
CA GLN A 26 15.94 -42.56 -6.40
C GLN A 26 14.87 -43.57 -6.80
N THR A 27 14.28 -44.29 -5.84
CA THR A 27 13.18 -45.24 -6.10
C THR A 27 11.95 -44.53 -6.67
N LEU A 28 11.60 -43.34 -6.16
CA LEU A 28 10.51 -42.52 -6.69
C LEU A 28 10.84 -41.93 -8.07
N MET A 29 12.10 -41.60 -8.35
CA MET A 29 12.53 -41.16 -9.67
C MET A 29 12.50 -42.29 -10.72
N PHE A 30 12.88 -43.52 -10.34
CA PHE A 30 12.82 -44.71 -11.20
C PHE A 30 11.40 -45.29 -11.32
N ALA A 31 10.54 -45.10 -10.31
CA ALA A 31 9.11 -45.41 -10.35
C ALA A 31 8.27 -44.32 -11.05
N ARG A 32 8.86 -43.56 -11.98
CA ARG A 32 8.10 -42.69 -12.88
C ARG A 32 7.18 -43.56 -13.74
N ARG A 33 5.95 -43.73 -13.27
CA ARG A 33 4.81 -44.14 -14.09
C ARG A 33 4.80 -43.28 -15.34
N THR A 34 4.66 -43.90 -16.51
CA THR A 34 4.31 -43.15 -17.73
C THR A 34 3.02 -42.39 -17.45
N PRO A 35 3.02 -41.06 -17.53
CA PRO A 35 1.85 -40.26 -17.19
C PRO A 35 0.69 -40.71 -18.07
N SER A 36 -0.48 -40.89 -17.46
CA SER A 36 -1.66 -41.22 -18.24
C SER A 36 -1.99 -40.06 -19.18
N PRO A 37 -2.61 -40.31 -20.34
CA PRO A 37 -3.01 -39.24 -21.26
C PRO A 37 -3.99 -38.23 -20.64
N LEU A 38 -4.64 -38.59 -19.52
CA LEU A 38 -5.44 -37.65 -18.74
C LEU A 38 -4.55 -36.70 -17.91
N GLU A 39 -3.50 -37.23 -17.27
CA GLU A 39 -2.54 -36.44 -16.49
C GLU A 39 -1.76 -35.46 -17.38
N GLU A 40 -1.41 -35.85 -18.62
CA GLU A 40 -0.79 -34.95 -19.59
C GLU A 40 -1.71 -33.77 -19.96
N ARG A 41 -3.01 -34.03 -20.13
CA ARG A 41 -4.00 -32.96 -20.39
C ARG A 41 -4.19 -32.04 -19.19
N TYR A 42 -4.20 -32.59 -17.97
CA TYR A 42 -4.26 -31.79 -16.75
C TYR A 42 -2.99 -30.96 -16.55
N ALA A 43 -1.82 -31.51 -16.85
CA ALA A 43 -0.54 -30.80 -16.81
C ALA A 43 -0.52 -29.65 -17.83
N ALA A 44 -0.87 -29.92 -19.09
CA ALA A 44 -0.96 -28.90 -20.14
C ALA A 44 -1.96 -27.79 -19.79
N GLY A 45 -3.12 -28.15 -19.22
CA GLY A 45 -4.11 -27.17 -18.75
C GLY A 45 -3.62 -26.34 -17.57
N ASN A 46 -2.85 -26.93 -16.64
CA ASN A 46 -2.22 -26.18 -15.56
C ASN A 46 -1.15 -25.21 -16.08
N ASP A 47 -0.33 -25.65 -17.04
CA ASP A 47 0.70 -24.83 -17.66
C ASP A 47 0.09 -23.60 -18.35
N GLU A 48 -0.99 -23.80 -19.11
CA GLU A 48 -1.77 -22.73 -19.74
C GLU A 48 -2.36 -21.78 -18.69
N LEU A 49 -2.87 -22.31 -17.57
CA LEU A 49 -3.45 -21.51 -16.50
C LEU A 49 -2.39 -20.68 -15.76
N THR A 50 -1.19 -21.22 -15.54
CA THR A 50 -0.05 -20.46 -15.02
C THR A 50 0.40 -19.36 -15.97
N LEU A 51 0.45 -19.63 -17.28
CA LEU A 51 0.81 -18.66 -18.30
C LEU A 51 -0.21 -17.50 -18.33
N LEU A 52 -1.50 -17.81 -18.30
CA LEU A 52 -2.57 -16.80 -18.25
C LEU A 52 -2.50 -15.96 -16.97
N ARG A 53 -2.22 -16.57 -15.82
CA ARG A 53 -2.02 -15.85 -14.55
C ARG A 53 -0.86 -14.87 -14.63
N GLN A 54 0.27 -15.28 -15.20
CA GLN A 54 1.41 -14.38 -15.42
C GLN A 54 1.05 -13.23 -16.35
N GLN A 55 0.37 -13.50 -17.47
CA GLN A 55 -0.05 -12.46 -18.41
C GLN A 55 -1.01 -11.44 -17.76
N ILE A 56 -1.96 -11.91 -16.93
CA ILE A 56 -2.87 -11.03 -16.18
C ILE A 56 -2.09 -10.17 -15.20
N ALA A 57 -1.12 -10.75 -14.46
CA ALA A 57 -0.28 -10.00 -13.54
C ALA A 57 0.49 -8.88 -14.27
N THR A 58 1.14 -9.20 -15.39
CA THR A 58 1.90 -8.23 -16.19
C THR A 58 1.00 -7.13 -16.76
N ARG A 59 -0.19 -7.47 -17.27
CA ARG A 59 -1.13 -6.46 -17.79
C ARG A 59 -1.67 -5.56 -16.69
N LYS A 60 -1.97 -6.11 -15.51
CA LYS A 60 -2.40 -5.33 -14.34
C LYS A 60 -1.31 -4.37 -13.87
N GLN A 61 -0.05 -4.81 -13.86
CA GLN A 61 1.08 -3.94 -13.54
C GLN A 61 1.17 -2.77 -14.53
N LYS A 62 1.12 -3.04 -15.84
CA LYS A 62 1.16 -1.98 -16.87
C LYS A 62 0.01 -0.99 -16.75
N LEU A 63 -1.19 -1.46 -16.38
CA LEU A 63 -2.33 -0.58 -16.12
C LEU A 63 -2.08 0.31 -14.90
N ALA A 64 -1.56 -0.24 -13.81
CA ALA A 64 -1.22 0.54 -12.62
C ALA A 64 -0.14 1.61 -12.91
N GLU A 65 0.88 1.26 -13.71
CA GLU A 65 1.89 2.20 -14.17
C GLU A 65 1.29 3.33 -15.03
N PHE A 66 0.39 2.98 -15.96
CA PHE A 66 -0.30 3.96 -16.81
C PHE A 66 -1.24 4.87 -16.02
N ASP A 67 -2.01 4.32 -15.08
CA ASP A 67 -2.88 5.09 -14.20
C ASP A 67 -2.09 6.04 -13.29
N GLY A 68 -0.94 5.58 -12.77
CA GLY A 68 0.00 6.41 -12.00
C GLY A 68 0.56 7.56 -12.85
N PHE A 69 0.99 7.26 -14.07
CA PHE A 69 1.46 8.27 -15.02
C PHE A 69 0.37 9.29 -15.39
N ALA A 70 -0.84 8.82 -15.72
CA ALA A 70 -1.97 9.68 -16.05
C ALA A 70 -2.37 10.60 -14.89
N SER A 71 -2.35 10.07 -13.66
CA SER A 71 -2.63 10.86 -12.45
C SER A 71 -1.54 11.91 -12.21
N SER A 72 -0.27 11.56 -12.42
CA SER A 72 0.82 12.54 -12.34
C SER A 72 0.69 13.63 -13.41
N LEU A 73 0.31 13.28 -14.64
CA LEU A 73 0.16 14.24 -15.73
C LEU A 73 -1.00 15.22 -15.47
N GLU A 74 -2.12 14.74 -14.93
CA GLU A 74 -3.26 15.58 -14.59
C GLU A 74 -2.92 16.58 -13.48
N VAL A 75 -2.14 16.18 -12.47
CA VAL A 75 -1.61 17.12 -11.46
C VAL A 75 -0.77 18.22 -12.12
N TYR A 76 0.11 17.86 -13.07
CA TYR A 76 0.88 18.88 -13.80
C TYR A 76 -0.02 19.79 -14.66
N LEU A 77 -1.02 19.24 -15.35
CA LEU A 77 -1.92 20.02 -16.21
C LEU A 77 -2.82 20.95 -15.39
N THR A 78 -3.30 20.51 -14.23
CA THR A 78 -4.04 21.36 -13.28
C THR A 78 -3.19 22.45 -12.64
N ASP A 79 -1.87 22.28 -12.58
CA ASP A 79 -0.94 23.35 -12.19
C ASP A 79 -0.74 24.43 -13.29
N PHE A 80 -1.00 24.11 -14.57
CA PHE A 80 -0.90 25.06 -15.69
C PHE A 80 -2.23 25.77 -16.03
N GLU A 81 -3.38 25.30 -15.55
CA GLU A 81 -4.64 26.04 -15.65
C GLU A 81 -4.68 27.17 -14.60
N SER A 82 -4.11 28.33 -14.96
CA SER A 82 -4.39 29.59 -14.25
C SER A 82 -5.84 30.04 -14.48
N PRO A 83 -6.48 30.68 -13.49
CA PRO A 83 -7.92 30.85 -13.43
C PRO A 83 -8.37 31.93 -14.41
N SER A 84 -9.00 31.53 -15.50
CA SER A 84 -9.79 32.44 -16.32
C SER A 84 -11.21 31.91 -16.42
N SER A 85 -12.15 32.72 -15.91
CA SER A 85 -13.60 32.63 -16.06
C SER A 85 -14.37 31.72 -15.09
N LEU A 86 -14.87 32.36 -14.04
CA LEU A 86 -16.17 32.05 -13.43
C LEU A 86 -17.26 31.91 -14.52
N THR A 87 -17.90 30.74 -14.62
CA THR A 87 -19.32 30.65 -14.95
C THR A 87 -19.97 29.43 -14.31
N THR A 88 -21.04 29.74 -13.59
CA THR A 88 -22.08 28.87 -13.04
C THR A 88 -22.66 27.83 -14.01
N ALA A 89 -23.21 26.78 -13.40
CA ALA A 89 -24.18 25.79 -13.89
C ALA A 89 -23.61 24.50 -14.51
N SER A 90 -23.84 23.36 -13.84
CA SER A 90 -24.95 22.48 -14.22
C SER A 90 -25.09 21.31 -13.25
N LEU A 91 -26.19 21.33 -12.49
CA LEU A 91 -26.78 20.15 -11.89
C LEU A 91 -27.48 19.35 -13.00
N ALA A 92 -27.23 18.04 -13.02
CA ALA A 92 -28.02 16.97 -13.67
C ALA A 92 -28.09 16.95 -15.21
N SER A 93 -27.54 15.88 -15.82
CA SER A 93 -28.35 14.88 -16.54
C SER A 93 -27.52 13.73 -17.11
N GLY A 94 -27.91 12.52 -16.71
CA GLY A 94 -28.08 11.32 -17.55
C GLY A 94 -27.04 10.94 -18.59
N ALA A 95 -26.23 9.93 -18.28
CA ALA A 95 -25.79 8.95 -19.28
C ALA A 95 -25.87 7.54 -18.67
N ALA A 96 -26.93 6.82 -19.03
CA ALA A 96 -27.12 5.42 -18.71
C ALA A 96 -26.08 4.57 -19.46
N ALA A 97 -25.00 4.20 -18.80
CA ALA A 97 -24.14 3.12 -19.25
C ALA A 97 -24.67 1.80 -18.69
N LYS A 98 -25.55 1.15 -19.45
CA LYS A 98 -25.88 -0.27 -19.27
C LYS A 98 -24.60 -1.07 -19.51
N SER A 99 -23.97 -1.58 -18.44
CA SER A 99 -23.03 -2.69 -18.56
C SER A 99 -23.63 -3.91 -17.88
N SER A 100 -23.92 -4.88 -18.76
CA SER A 100 -24.44 -6.21 -18.47
C SER A 100 -23.46 -6.94 -17.54
N LEU A 101 -23.84 -7.11 -16.28
CA LEU A 101 -23.11 -7.96 -15.34
C LEU A 101 -23.54 -9.41 -15.56
N LEU A 102 -22.68 -10.16 -16.26
CA LEU A 102 -22.71 -11.62 -16.24
C LEU A 102 -22.45 -12.07 -14.79
N ILE A 103 -23.37 -12.90 -14.29
CA ILE A 103 -23.41 -13.46 -12.95
C ILE A 103 -22.15 -14.28 -12.71
N ALA A 104 -21.26 -13.79 -11.84
CA ALA A 104 -20.18 -14.57 -11.27
C ALA A 104 -20.72 -15.40 -10.07
N PRO A 105 -20.20 -16.62 -9.82
CA PRO A 105 -20.60 -17.42 -8.67
C PRO A 105 -20.33 -16.65 -7.37
N SER A 106 -21.33 -16.58 -6.50
CA SER A 106 -21.33 -15.79 -5.27
C SER A 106 -20.15 -16.15 -4.36
N LEU A 107 -19.17 -15.23 -4.29
CA LEU A 107 -18.21 -15.16 -3.19
C LEU A 107 -18.98 -14.99 -1.86
N PRO A 108 -18.54 -15.63 -0.77
CA PRO A 108 -19.11 -15.41 0.56
C PRO A 108 -19.13 -13.91 0.86
N GLY A 109 -20.31 -13.40 1.20
CA GLY A 109 -20.57 -11.97 1.33
C GLY A 109 -19.62 -11.27 2.31
N PRO A 110 -19.45 -9.94 2.17
CA PRO A 110 -18.58 -9.17 3.04
C PRO A 110 -18.99 -9.41 4.49
N ALA A 111 -18.02 -9.83 5.31
CA ALA A 111 -18.19 -9.97 6.75
C ALA A 111 -18.85 -8.68 7.31
N PRO A 112 -19.75 -8.81 8.31
CA PRO A 112 -20.46 -7.65 8.85
C PRO A 112 -19.45 -6.58 9.23
N ALA A 113 -19.64 -5.38 8.67
CA ALA A 113 -18.78 -4.23 8.90
C ALA A 113 -18.55 -4.09 10.42
N GLN A 114 -17.29 -4.27 10.84
CA GLN A 114 -16.91 -4.05 12.22
C GLN A 114 -17.38 -2.65 12.61
N ARG A 115 -18.29 -2.57 13.57
CA ARG A 115 -18.78 -1.29 14.10
C ARG A 115 -17.66 -0.73 14.96
N HIS A 116 -16.74 -0.01 14.33
CA HIS A 116 -15.77 0.79 15.07
C HIS A 116 -16.55 1.80 15.93
N PRO A 117 -16.17 1.99 17.22
CA PRO A 117 -16.76 3.04 18.04
C PRO A 117 -16.60 4.37 17.30
N ARG A 118 -17.71 5.10 17.13
CA ARG A 118 -17.71 6.39 16.44
C ARG A 118 -16.94 7.38 17.32
N LEU A 119 -15.84 7.92 16.80
CA LEU A 119 -15.15 9.01 17.48
C LEU A 119 -16.09 10.21 17.58
N THR A 120 -16.10 10.83 18.76
CA THR A 120 -16.77 12.11 18.99
C THR A 120 -15.91 13.25 18.45
N GLU A 121 -16.55 14.39 18.17
CA GLU A 121 -15.85 15.61 17.75
C GLU A 121 -14.82 16.06 18.80
N ARG A 122 -15.17 15.97 20.09
CA ARG A 122 -14.26 16.31 21.18
C ARG A 122 -13.00 15.44 21.17
N GLU A 123 -13.13 14.13 21.00
CA GLU A 123 -11.98 13.22 20.93
C GLU A 123 -11.07 13.55 19.74
N CYS A 124 -11.66 13.91 18.60
CA CYS A 124 -10.89 14.31 17.42
C CYS A 124 -10.18 15.64 17.63
N GLN A 125 -10.83 16.62 18.22
CA GLN A 125 -10.20 17.90 18.56
C GLN A 125 -9.03 17.71 19.52
N GLU A 126 -9.18 16.88 20.55
CA GLU A 126 -8.09 16.59 21.48
C GLU A 126 -6.93 15.85 20.80
N MET A 127 -7.22 14.91 19.90
CA MET A 127 -6.20 14.23 19.09
C MET A 127 -5.46 15.20 18.16
N ILE A 128 -6.19 16.08 17.46
CA ILE A 128 -5.61 17.11 16.59
C ILE A 128 -4.69 18.03 17.42
N LYS A 129 -5.15 18.53 18.57
CA LYS A 129 -4.33 19.36 19.47
C LYS A 129 -3.06 18.64 19.91
N ALA A 130 -3.16 17.37 20.30
CA ALA A 130 -2.01 16.56 20.69
C ALA A 130 -0.99 16.44 19.54
N CYS A 131 -1.46 16.15 18.32
CA CYS A 131 -0.61 16.12 17.12
C CYS A 131 0.07 17.47 16.86
N TYR A 132 -0.66 18.59 16.97
CA TYR A 132 -0.07 19.92 16.81
C TYR A 132 1.03 20.18 17.84
N HIS A 133 0.79 19.86 19.12
CA HIS A 133 1.82 19.97 20.15
C HIS A 133 3.03 19.08 19.83
N GLU A 134 2.83 17.83 19.40
CA GLU A 134 3.94 16.95 19.05
C GLU A 134 4.73 17.41 17.83
N ILE A 135 4.11 18.07 16.85
CA ILE A 135 4.77 18.57 15.63
C ILE A 135 5.52 19.87 15.93
N PHE A 136 4.88 20.83 16.60
CA PHE A 136 5.41 22.19 16.77
C PHE A 136 6.26 22.35 18.03
N ASP A 137 5.91 21.70 19.14
CA ASP A 137 6.72 21.72 20.36
C ASP A 137 7.81 20.64 20.37
N ARG A 138 8.01 19.95 19.22
CA ARG A 138 9.03 18.91 19.10
C ARG A 138 10.41 19.50 19.29
N ARG A 139 10.98 19.26 20.47
CA ARG A 139 12.40 19.48 20.71
C ARG A 139 13.18 18.28 20.22
N PHE A 140 13.82 18.40 19.07
CA PHE A 140 14.78 17.40 18.61
C PHE A 140 15.85 17.19 19.68
N ARG A 141 16.15 15.93 19.97
CA ARG A 141 17.11 15.52 20.99
C ARG A 141 18.30 14.80 20.36
N GLY A 142 19.41 14.78 21.08
CA GLY A 142 20.61 14.07 20.66
C GLY A 142 21.52 14.90 19.74
N ARG A 143 22.36 14.22 18.96
CA ARG A 143 23.38 14.84 18.12
C ARG A 143 22.77 15.32 16.81
N CYS A 144 22.91 16.60 16.49
CA CYS A 144 22.55 17.15 15.19
C CYS A 144 23.39 16.47 14.09
N LEU A 145 22.71 15.89 13.09
CA LEU A 145 23.28 15.33 11.87
C LEU A 145 22.91 16.14 10.63
N SER A 146 22.07 17.17 10.78
CA SER A 146 21.64 18.03 9.67
C SER A 146 22.85 18.61 8.95
N SER A 147 22.84 18.51 7.63
CA SER A 147 23.89 19.07 6.80
C SER A 147 23.74 20.59 6.60
N GLY A 148 22.57 21.14 6.93
CA GLY A 148 22.20 22.52 6.59
C GLY A 148 21.91 22.68 5.10
N MET A 149 21.65 21.57 4.40
CA MET A 149 21.44 21.55 2.96
C MET A 149 20.04 22.07 2.64
N ARG A 150 19.99 23.16 1.89
CA ARG A 150 18.75 23.69 1.34
C ARG A 150 18.58 23.21 -0.09
N MET A 151 17.63 22.32 -0.34
CA MET A 151 17.35 21.80 -1.68
C MET A 151 15.95 22.22 -2.13
N LEU A 152 15.84 22.96 -3.24
CA LEU A 152 14.55 23.39 -3.82
C LEU A 152 13.62 24.09 -2.80
N GLY A 153 14.21 24.87 -1.88
CA GLY A 153 13.49 25.57 -0.83
C GLY A 153 13.08 24.73 0.39
N TRP A 154 13.50 23.46 0.44
CA TRP A 154 13.39 22.62 1.64
C TRP A 154 14.61 22.80 2.53
N ASP A 155 14.39 23.03 3.83
CA ASP A 155 15.39 22.98 4.89
C ASP A 155 15.30 21.63 5.61
N ASP A 156 16.43 20.94 5.79
CA ASP A 156 16.53 19.67 6.51
C ASP A 156 16.92 19.86 7.98
N GLN A 157 16.34 19.04 8.85
CA GLN A 157 16.77 18.89 10.23
C GLN A 157 16.83 17.40 10.55
N MET A 158 17.98 16.91 11.02
CA MET A 158 18.22 15.53 11.38
C MET A 158 18.97 15.45 12.70
N PHE A 159 18.52 14.57 13.59
CA PHE A 159 19.10 14.36 14.91
C PHE A 159 19.15 12.88 15.24
N LEU A 160 20.26 12.42 15.81
CA LEU A 160 20.44 11.05 16.28
C LEU A 160 20.39 11.01 17.81
N ASP A 161 19.38 10.31 18.33
CA ASP A 161 19.18 10.05 19.75
C ASP A 161 19.34 8.55 20.02
N GLY A 162 20.56 8.14 20.40
CA GLY A 162 20.93 6.73 20.52
C GLY A 162 20.84 6.01 19.17
N THR A 163 19.85 5.13 19.03
CA THR A 163 19.56 4.39 17.78
C THR A 163 18.41 5.00 16.98
N THR A 164 17.76 6.06 17.50
CA THR A 164 16.60 6.69 16.87
C THR A 164 17.03 7.88 16.03
N LEU A 165 16.77 7.82 14.72
CA LEU A 165 16.94 8.95 13.83
C LEU A 165 15.64 9.77 13.78
N GLN A 166 15.73 11.01 14.21
CA GLN A 166 14.65 11.99 14.10
C GLN A 166 14.96 12.91 12.92
N PHE A 167 13.99 13.16 12.05
CA PHE A 167 14.16 14.11 10.95
C PHE A 167 12.91 14.97 10.76
N SER A 168 13.11 16.15 10.18
CA SER A 168 12.08 17.09 9.77
C SER A 168 12.52 17.81 8.52
N MET A 169 11.55 18.15 7.68
CA MET A 169 11.76 18.92 6.46
C MET A 169 10.78 20.08 6.46
N THR A 170 11.28 21.29 6.25
CA THR A 170 10.45 22.51 6.21
C THR A 170 10.56 23.17 4.85
N LYS A 171 9.43 23.53 4.24
CA LYS A 171 9.40 24.37 3.05
C LYS A 171 8.57 25.60 3.30
N ARG A 172 9.10 26.75 2.90
CA ARG A 172 8.35 28.01 2.92
C ARG A 172 7.76 28.26 1.54
N LEU A 173 6.45 28.42 1.48
CA LEU A 173 5.72 28.79 0.28
C LEU A 173 5.33 30.25 0.43
N THR A 174 5.86 31.12 -0.45
CA THR A 174 5.60 32.58 -0.38
C THR A 174 4.34 32.99 -1.12
N ASP A 175 3.94 32.21 -2.13
CA ASP A 175 2.93 32.62 -3.11
C ASP A 175 1.57 31.92 -2.88
N LEU A 176 1.44 31.17 -1.78
CA LEU A 176 0.25 30.42 -1.42
C LEU A 176 -0.20 30.81 0.00
N SER A 177 -1.48 31.09 0.15
CA SER A 177 -2.08 31.28 1.48
C SER A 177 -2.16 29.94 2.23
N ALA A 178 -2.20 30.03 3.56
CA ALA A 178 -2.40 28.85 4.41
C ALA A 178 -3.72 28.13 4.06
N ASP A 179 -4.78 28.87 3.78
CA ASP A 179 -6.09 28.30 3.42
C ASP A 179 -6.03 27.53 2.10
N THR A 180 -5.40 28.09 1.07
CA THR A 180 -5.23 27.40 -0.22
C THR A 180 -4.39 26.15 -0.07
N LEU A 181 -3.30 26.22 0.71
CA LEU A 181 -2.45 25.07 0.98
C LEU A 181 -3.21 23.98 1.74
N MET A 182 -3.98 24.35 2.76
CA MET A 182 -4.80 23.43 3.54
C MET A 182 -5.86 22.77 2.66
N GLN A 183 -6.57 23.53 1.83
CA GLN A 183 -7.63 23.01 0.98
C GLN A 183 -7.09 22.06 -0.11
N LYS A 184 -5.95 22.39 -0.71
CA LYS A 184 -5.26 21.48 -1.64
C LYS A 184 -4.79 20.20 -0.91
N THR A 185 -4.23 20.35 0.29
CA THR A 185 -3.78 19.20 1.09
C THR A 185 -4.96 18.29 1.45
N TRP A 186 -6.08 18.89 1.87
CA TRP A 186 -7.32 18.18 2.18
C TRP A 186 -7.82 17.37 0.99
N ASP A 187 -7.92 17.98 -0.19
CA ASP A 187 -8.33 17.28 -1.41
C ASP A 187 -7.40 16.09 -1.71
N ILE A 188 -6.08 16.28 -1.62
CA ILE A 188 -5.13 15.20 -1.92
C ILE A 188 -5.27 14.01 -0.94
N VAL A 189 -5.48 14.28 0.35
CA VAL A 189 -5.55 13.22 1.37
C VAL A 189 -6.94 12.61 1.56
N THR A 190 -7.98 13.22 0.99
CA THR A 190 -9.37 12.73 1.09
C THR A 190 -9.92 12.17 -0.22
N THR A 191 -9.23 12.42 -1.35
CA THR A 191 -9.59 11.91 -2.66
C THR A 191 -8.73 10.70 -3.03
N GLU A 192 -9.38 9.56 -3.33
CA GLU A 192 -8.70 8.29 -3.61
C GLU A 192 -7.66 8.39 -4.75
N ARG A 193 -8.01 9.12 -5.81
CA ARG A 193 -7.16 9.33 -6.98
C ARG A 193 -5.85 10.03 -6.62
N HIS A 194 -5.91 11.02 -5.74
CA HIS A 194 -4.77 11.86 -5.36
C HIS A 194 -3.94 11.24 -4.24
N MET A 195 -4.54 10.41 -3.37
CA MET A 195 -3.81 9.76 -2.28
C MET A 195 -2.67 8.86 -2.75
N ARG A 196 -2.79 8.25 -3.94
CA ARG A 196 -1.71 7.46 -4.53
C ARG A 196 -0.46 8.29 -4.83
N THR A 197 -0.60 9.60 -5.01
CA THR A 197 0.51 10.53 -5.21
C THR A 197 1.35 10.71 -3.96
N ILE A 198 0.74 10.68 -2.76
CA ILE A 198 1.46 10.81 -1.48
C ILE A 198 1.85 9.44 -0.93
N GLN A 199 0.98 8.44 -1.07
CA GLN A 199 1.13 7.12 -0.47
C GLN A 199 0.86 6.03 -1.50
N TYR A 200 1.89 5.67 -2.27
CA TYR A 200 1.80 4.71 -3.37
C TYR A 200 1.21 3.34 -2.98
N SER A 201 1.45 2.89 -1.74
CA SER A 201 0.90 1.62 -1.24
C SER A 201 -0.62 1.64 -0.99
N THR A 202 -1.27 2.79 -1.10
CA THR A 202 -2.71 2.91 -0.88
C THR A 202 -3.46 2.43 -2.12
N LEU A 203 -4.06 1.24 -2.01
CA LEU A 203 -4.92 0.69 -3.06
C LEU A 203 -6.25 1.44 -3.17
N GLY A 204 -6.76 1.95 -2.05
CA GLY A 204 -7.96 2.77 -2.00
C GLY A 204 -8.26 3.30 -0.60
N ILE A 205 -9.32 4.09 -0.49
CA ILE A 205 -9.80 4.63 0.80
C ILE A 205 -11.26 4.35 1.01
N LYS A 206 -11.61 4.14 2.28
CA LYS A 206 -12.98 3.99 2.72
C LYS A 206 -13.28 4.99 3.83
N VAL A 207 -14.26 5.86 3.59
CA VAL A 207 -14.76 6.76 4.64
C VAL A 207 -15.50 5.92 5.68
N LEU A 208 -14.93 5.85 6.89
CA LEU A 208 -15.55 5.14 8.01
C LEU A 208 -16.54 6.05 8.75
N HIS A 209 -16.19 7.33 8.92
CA HIS A 209 -17.01 8.27 9.67
C HIS A 209 -16.77 9.71 9.20
N LYS A 210 -17.86 10.44 8.91
CA LYS A 210 -17.84 11.90 8.75
C LYS A 210 -18.29 12.51 10.07
N ILE A 211 -17.39 13.22 10.73
CA ILE A 211 -17.66 13.84 12.03
C ILE A 211 -18.27 15.22 11.81
N ASN A 212 -17.65 16.03 10.96
CA ASN A 212 -18.15 17.30 10.45
C ASN A 212 -17.63 17.52 9.01
N GLU A 213 -17.79 18.72 8.45
CA GLU A 213 -17.32 19.02 7.08
C GLU A 213 -15.80 18.98 6.95
N ASP A 214 -15.06 19.21 8.05
CA ASP A 214 -13.61 19.36 8.06
C ASP A 214 -12.89 18.18 8.73
N THR A 215 -13.62 17.14 9.13
CA THR A 215 -13.08 16.00 9.89
C THR A 215 -13.66 14.68 9.40
N LEU A 216 -12.79 13.85 8.83
CA LEU A 216 -13.10 12.52 8.32
C LEU A 216 -12.23 11.45 8.97
N VAL A 217 -12.83 10.32 9.30
CA VAL A 217 -12.12 9.08 9.65
C VAL A 217 -12.10 8.20 8.41
N LEU A 218 -10.90 7.96 7.90
CA LEU A 218 -10.66 7.16 6.71
C LEU A 218 -9.94 5.85 7.08
N GLN A 219 -10.37 4.75 6.47
CA GLN A 219 -9.61 3.51 6.45
C GLN A 219 -8.82 3.45 5.15
N ARG A 220 -7.50 3.29 5.29
CA ARG A 220 -6.63 2.99 4.17
C ARG A 220 -6.71 1.52 3.82
N CYS A 221 -6.95 1.21 2.55
CA CYS A 221 -6.79 -0.11 1.98
C CYS A 221 -5.36 -0.20 1.44
N VAL A 222 -4.53 -1.04 2.05
CA VAL A 222 -3.16 -1.36 1.62
C VAL A 222 -3.10 -2.76 1.03
#